data_AF-A0A920E172-F1
#
_entry.id   AF-A0A920E172-F1
#
_cell.length_a   1.000
_cell.length_b   1.000
_cell.length_c   1.000
_cell.angle_alpha   90.00
_cell.angle_beta   90.00
_cell.angle_gamma   90.00
#
_symmetry.space_group_name_H-M   'P 1'
#
loop_
_entity.id
_entity.type
_entity.pdbx_description
1 polymer ?
#
loop_
_entity_poly.entity_id
_entity_poly.type
_entity_poly.pdbx_seq_one_letter_code
_entity_poly.pdbx_strand_id
1 'polypeptide(L)'
;MKEKLIKIFAILLISTVNASSFGSYSGSFLRMGTSARAIAMGNGFTSELDNGFTAYHNPASLPFSLKRQIGFSNHFLPLDRRLMAASFSTPLPPTASLGLGWISAGVDKIDGRNSSGKHTQYLSTSENAFVISFAQRFFPWLSIGMNLKILQHQLPINSIDLAGKGIGVDFGIRMNTKSGIKLALMVQDLNSRYQWKTDKIYERGKVYIDQFPTIIRLGTNFDYKNFHIVADFGALSNQGQILGYSFRFGGEYKYLNNYYIRAGLGNRRMSVGVGLDWSLLREKDGRLDYAFVYENPAGAAHIFTYAFTF
;
A
#
# COMPACT_ATOMS: atom_id res chain seq x y z
N MET A 1 36.14 -9.17 -2.07
CA MET A 1 34.83 -9.16 -1.37
C MET A 1 34.58 -7.88 -0.58
N LYS A 2 35.52 -7.42 0.26
CA LYS A 2 35.39 -6.17 1.03
C LYS A 2 35.11 -4.93 0.16
N GLU A 3 35.77 -4.76 -0.98
CA GLU A 3 35.53 -3.61 -1.88
C GLU A 3 34.14 -3.58 -2.53
N LYS A 4 33.55 -4.74 -2.83
CA LYS A 4 32.17 -4.81 -3.34
C LYS A 4 31.15 -4.46 -2.24
N LEU A 5 31.39 -4.89 -0.99
CA LEU A 5 30.58 -4.48 0.15
C LEU A 5 30.66 -2.97 0.41
N ILE A 6 31.86 -2.39 0.33
CA ILE A 6 32.07 -0.94 0.54
C ILE A 6 31.35 -0.13 -0.56
N LYS A 7 31.37 -0.58 -1.81
CA LYS A 7 30.61 0.07 -2.91
C LYS A 7 29.10 -0.05 -2.73
N ILE A 8 28.59 -1.20 -2.27
CA ILE A 8 27.16 -1.38 -1.93
C ILE A 8 26.76 -0.48 -0.75
N PHE A 9 27.62 -0.39 0.27
CA PHE A 9 27.38 0.48 1.44
C PHE A 9 27.45 1.97 1.08
N ALA A 10 28.35 2.35 0.16
CA ALA A 10 28.43 3.71 -0.37
C ALA A 10 27.21 4.10 -1.22
N ILE A 11 26.63 3.16 -1.99
CA ILE A 11 25.37 3.37 -2.72
C ILE A 11 24.18 3.52 -1.75
N LEU A 12 24.18 2.79 -0.63
CA LEU A 12 23.18 2.95 0.45
C LEU A 12 23.30 4.32 1.16
N LEU A 13 24.51 4.83 1.38
CA LEU A 13 24.76 6.14 2.03
C LEU A 13 24.37 7.34 1.16
N ILE A 14 24.39 7.20 -0.17
CA ILE A 14 23.98 8.27 -1.11
C ILE A 14 22.45 8.45 -1.15
N SER A 15 21.66 7.56 -0.55
CA SER A 15 20.19 7.65 -0.54
C SER A 15 19.59 8.72 0.40
N THR A 16 20.40 9.61 0.96
CA THR A 16 19.94 10.82 1.67
C THR A 16 19.43 11.93 0.74
N VAL A 17 19.18 11.61 -0.53
CA VAL A 17 18.56 12.49 -1.52
C VAL A 17 17.21 12.99 -0.99
N ASN A 18 17.06 14.31 -0.97
CA ASN A 18 15.87 15.08 -0.60
C ASN A 18 14.56 14.48 -1.16
N ALA A 19 13.95 13.56 -0.41
CA ALA A 19 12.58 13.11 -0.64
C ALA A 19 11.65 14.01 0.19
N SER A 20 10.88 14.84 -0.51
CA SER A 20 9.81 15.67 0.02
C SER A 20 8.78 14.82 0.78
N SER A 21 8.10 15.41 1.78
CA SER A 21 7.07 14.72 2.55
C SER A 21 5.85 14.46 1.66
N PHE A 22 5.82 13.32 0.96
CA PHE A 22 4.72 12.90 0.08
C PHE A 22 3.37 12.73 0.79
N GLY A 23 3.34 12.84 2.12
CA GLY A 23 2.13 12.73 2.93
C GLY A 23 1.18 13.91 2.79
N SER A 24 1.64 15.07 2.31
CA SER A 24 0.81 16.27 2.18
C SER A 24 -0.14 16.26 0.97
N TYR A 25 0.06 15.35 0.03
CA TYR A 25 -0.78 15.23 -1.17
C TYR A 25 -1.96 14.28 -0.93
N SER A 26 -3.02 14.52 -1.66
CA SER A 26 -4.26 13.74 -1.60
C SER A 26 -4.05 12.26 -1.92
N GLY A 27 -4.90 11.42 -1.34
CA GLY A 27 -4.75 9.96 -1.42
C GLY A 27 -3.58 9.39 -0.61
N SER A 28 -3.09 10.10 0.40
CA SER A 28 -1.95 9.66 1.23
C SER A 28 -2.18 8.31 1.91
N PHE A 29 -3.43 8.00 2.28
CA PHE A 29 -3.80 6.70 2.84
C PHE A 29 -3.50 5.53 1.88
N LEU A 30 -3.62 5.72 0.56
CA LEU A 30 -3.26 4.72 -0.45
C LEU A 30 -1.75 4.51 -0.59
N ARG A 31 -0.91 5.29 0.09
CA ARG A 31 0.55 5.16 0.07
C ARG A 31 1.12 4.60 1.37
N MET A 32 0.29 4.40 2.39
CA MET A 32 0.71 3.89 3.70
C MET A 32 1.07 2.39 3.68
N GLY A 33 0.55 1.63 2.71
CA GLY A 33 0.66 0.17 2.65
C GLY A 33 -0.57 -0.51 3.24
N THR A 34 -0.77 -1.78 2.90
CA THR A 34 -1.97 -2.54 3.30
C THR A 34 -1.65 -3.62 4.33
N SER A 35 -0.64 -4.46 4.10
CA SER A 35 -0.32 -5.59 4.98
C SER A 35 0.86 -5.32 5.93
N ALA A 36 0.87 -6.00 7.06
CA ALA A 36 1.98 -6.06 8.00
C ALA A 36 3.25 -6.61 7.32
N ARG A 37 3.13 -7.67 6.50
CA ARG A 37 4.27 -8.23 5.76
C ARG A 37 4.92 -7.19 4.85
N ALA A 38 4.12 -6.48 4.04
CA ALA A 38 4.62 -5.43 3.17
C ALA A 38 5.28 -4.32 3.96
N ILE A 39 4.62 -3.84 5.02
CA ILE A 39 5.11 -2.73 5.84
C ILE A 39 6.40 -3.10 6.57
N ALA A 40 6.49 -4.30 7.17
CA ALA A 40 7.70 -4.79 7.84
C ALA A 40 8.91 -4.84 6.91
N MET A 41 8.68 -4.99 5.60
CA MET A 41 9.70 -5.03 4.55
C MET A 41 9.81 -3.70 3.77
N GLY A 42 9.47 -2.57 4.40
CA GLY A 42 9.63 -1.24 3.79
C GLY A 42 8.60 -0.91 2.70
N ASN A 43 7.54 -1.71 2.55
CA ASN A 43 6.42 -1.51 1.62
C ASN A 43 6.84 -1.51 0.12
N GLY A 44 7.94 -2.19 -0.22
CA GLY A 44 8.52 -2.30 -1.57
C GLY A 44 7.95 -3.46 -2.40
N PHE A 45 6.64 -3.67 -2.36
CA PHE A 45 6.00 -4.92 -2.82
C PHE A 45 5.53 -4.92 -4.28
N THR A 46 6.03 -4.01 -5.11
CA THR A 46 5.60 -3.84 -6.51
C THR A 46 5.74 -5.11 -7.37
N SER A 47 6.74 -5.94 -7.08
CA SER A 47 6.97 -7.22 -7.79
C SER A 47 6.58 -8.45 -6.97
N GLU A 48 6.23 -8.27 -5.70
CA GLU A 48 6.08 -9.35 -4.72
C GLU A 48 4.64 -9.87 -4.66
N LEU A 49 4.50 -11.12 -4.20
CA LEU A 49 3.21 -11.75 -3.93
C LEU A 49 2.84 -11.57 -2.46
N ASP A 50 1.95 -10.62 -2.19
CA ASP A 50 1.43 -10.40 -0.85
C ASP A 50 0.16 -11.23 -0.64
N ASN A 51 0.24 -12.30 0.16
CA ASN A 51 -0.91 -13.18 0.37
C ASN A 51 -2.08 -12.37 0.95
N GLY A 52 -3.24 -12.44 0.29
CA GLY A 52 -4.41 -11.63 0.61
C GLY A 52 -4.42 -10.29 -0.11
N PHE A 53 -3.31 -9.56 -0.19
CA PHE A 53 -3.25 -8.16 -0.65
C PHE A 53 -2.52 -7.95 -2.00
N THR A 54 -2.29 -9.01 -2.78
CA THR A 54 -1.46 -8.98 -3.99
C THR A 54 -1.88 -7.90 -4.99
N ALA A 55 -3.18 -7.72 -5.22
CA ALA A 55 -3.72 -6.77 -6.20
C ALA A 55 -3.37 -5.31 -5.91
N TYR A 56 -3.23 -4.97 -4.63
CA TYR A 56 -3.06 -3.59 -4.18
C TYR A 56 -1.70 -3.02 -4.58
N HIS A 57 -0.63 -3.78 -4.39
CA HIS A 57 0.72 -3.30 -4.71
C HIS A 57 0.97 -3.31 -6.21
N ASN A 58 0.51 -4.35 -6.90
CA ASN A 58 0.55 -4.44 -8.35
C ASN A 58 -0.49 -5.45 -8.86
N PRO A 59 -1.51 -5.02 -9.62
CA PRO A 59 -2.52 -5.94 -10.15
C PRO A 59 -1.94 -7.03 -11.03
N ALA A 60 -0.84 -6.77 -11.76
CA ALA A 60 -0.20 -7.78 -12.60
C ALA A 60 0.36 -8.97 -11.82
N SER A 61 0.53 -8.86 -10.50
CA SER A 61 0.96 -9.98 -9.67
C SER A 61 -0.16 -11.01 -9.41
N LEU A 62 -1.44 -10.63 -9.57
CA LEU A 62 -2.58 -11.48 -9.26
C LEU A 62 -2.59 -12.86 -9.96
N PRO A 63 -2.30 -12.98 -11.27
CA PRO A 63 -2.36 -14.27 -11.98
C PRO A 63 -1.33 -15.30 -11.52
N PHE A 64 -0.37 -14.90 -10.69
CA PHE A 64 0.59 -15.81 -10.07
C PHE A 64 0.12 -16.33 -8.70
N SER A 65 -0.99 -15.81 -8.16
CA SER A 65 -1.69 -16.41 -7.03
C SER A 65 -2.62 -17.51 -7.54
N LEU A 66 -2.23 -18.76 -7.33
CA LEU A 66 -2.92 -19.93 -7.88
C LEU A 66 -4.15 -20.38 -7.07
N LYS A 67 -4.40 -19.73 -5.92
CA LYS A 67 -5.47 -20.08 -4.98
C LYS A 67 -6.30 -18.86 -4.67
N ARG A 68 -7.53 -19.07 -4.17
CA ARG A 68 -8.35 -17.96 -3.68
C ARG A 68 -7.71 -17.43 -2.41
N GLN A 69 -7.77 -16.11 -2.23
CA GLN A 69 -7.21 -15.46 -1.06
C GLN A 69 -8.21 -14.47 -0.50
N ILE A 70 -8.29 -14.42 0.81
CA ILE A 70 -8.95 -13.34 1.55
C ILE A 70 -7.95 -12.76 2.54
N GLY A 71 -7.91 -11.44 2.66
CA GLY A 71 -7.01 -10.71 3.55
C GLY A 71 -7.77 -9.68 4.36
N PHE A 72 -7.39 -9.53 5.62
CA PHE A 72 -7.80 -8.45 6.50
C PHE A 72 -6.57 -7.86 7.20
N SER A 73 -6.50 -6.55 7.26
CA SER A 73 -5.40 -5.83 7.90
C SER A 73 -5.93 -4.65 8.69
N ASN A 74 -5.39 -4.45 9.89
CA ASN A 74 -5.72 -3.33 10.74
C ASN A 74 -4.45 -2.67 11.26
N HIS A 75 -4.38 -1.36 11.10
CA HIS A 75 -3.28 -0.50 11.52
C HIS A 75 -3.75 0.36 12.68
N PHE A 76 -3.13 0.14 13.84
CA PHE A 76 -3.23 1.02 14.98
C PHE A 76 -2.16 2.10 14.83
N LEU A 77 -2.59 3.31 14.48
CA LEU A 77 -1.73 4.45 14.24
C LEU A 77 -1.85 5.42 15.43
N PRO A 78 -0.81 6.22 15.70
CA PRO A 78 -0.90 7.27 16.73
C PRO A 78 -1.91 8.36 16.32
N LEU A 79 -2.32 9.19 17.29
CA LEU A 79 -3.24 10.33 17.12
C LEU A 79 -4.67 9.93 16.70
N ASP A 80 -5.20 8.86 17.30
CA ASP A 80 -6.55 8.32 17.01
C ASP A 80 -6.79 8.02 15.51
N ARG A 81 -5.70 7.83 14.77
CA ARG A 81 -5.73 7.44 13.36
C ARG A 81 -5.95 5.94 13.24
N ARG A 82 -6.69 5.54 12.23
CA ARG A 82 -6.88 4.14 11.85
C ARG A 82 -6.72 3.94 10.37
N LEU A 83 -6.20 2.78 9.98
CA LEU A 83 -6.25 2.29 8.62
C LEU A 83 -6.62 0.81 8.63
N MET A 84 -7.63 0.46 7.85
CA MET A 84 -8.12 -0.90 7.68
C MET A 84 -8.07 -1.25 6.20
N ALA A 85 -7.73 -2.50 5.90
CA ALA A 85 -7.81 -3.00 4.55
C ALA A 85 -8.40 -4.41 4.54
N ALA A 86 -9.28 -4.66 3.57
CA ALA A 86 -9.84 -5.98 3.31
C ALA A 86 -9.69 -6.29 1.83
N SER A 87 -9.48 -7.54 1.48
CA SER A 87 -9.29 -7.95 0.10
C SER A 87 -9.73 -9.38 -0.13
N PHE A 88 -10.18 -9.63 -1.35
CA PHE A 88 -10.49 -10.94 -1.87
C PHE A 88 -9.90 -11.06 -3.26
N SER A 89 -9.32 -12.20 -3.60
CA SER A 89 -8.90 -12.50 -4.96
C SER A 89 -9.14 -13.94 -5.33
N THR A 90 -9.41 -14.17 -6.61
CA THR A 90 -9.62 -15.51 -7.16
C THR A 90 -8.93 -15.62 -8.51
N PRO A 91 -8.25 -16.75 -8.77
CA PRO A 91 -7.84 -17.08 -10.12
C PRO A 91 -9.09 -17.32 -10.98
N LEU A 92 -8.97 -16.96 -12.26
CA LEU A 92 -9.89 -17.30 -13.34
C LEU A 92 -9.09 -18.11 -14.36
N PRO A 93 -9.10 -19.45 -14.25
CA PRO A 93 -8.38 -20.32 -15.17
C PRO A 93 -8.77 -20.03 -16.63
N PRO A 94 -7.82 -20.10 -17.59
CA PRO A 94 -6.46 -20.64 -17.42
C PRO A 94 -5.38 -19.62 -17.01
N THR A 95 -5.62 -18.31 -17.21
CA THR A 95 -4.54 -17.30 -17.13
C THR A 95 -4.95 -15.96 -16.52
N ALA A 96 -6.22 -15.78 -16.16
CA ALA A 96 -6.73 -14.52 -15.63
C ALA A 96 -6.88 -14.57 -14.11
N SER A 97 -7.11 -13.41 -13.49
CA SER A 97 -7.48 -13.31 -12.07
C SER A 97 -8.29 -12.05 -11.82
N LEU A 98 -9.19 -12.14 -10.84
CA LEU A 98 -9.96 -11.03 -10.32
C LEU A 98 -9.61 -10.76 -8.86
N GLY A 99 -9.69 -9.49 -8.49
CA GLY A 99 -9.54 -9.03 -7.12
C GLY A 99 -10.58 -7.97 -6.77
N LEU A 100 -11.00 -7.97 -5.51
CA LEU A 100 -11.76 -6.91 -4.87
C LEU A 100 -10.99 -6.46 -3.63
N GLY A 101 -10.95 -5.16 -3.39
CA GLY A 101 -10.26 -4.57 -2.25
C GLY A 101 -11.07 -3.42 -1.67
N TRP A 102 -10.92 -3.22 -0.37
CA TRP A 102 -11.42 -2.06 0.33
C TRP A 102 -10.32 -1.56 1.27
N ILE A 103 -10.06 -0.25 1.25
CA ILE A 103 -9.14 0.42 2.16
C ILE A 103 -9.90 1.57 2.78
N SER A 104 -9.89 1.62 4.10
CA SER A 104 -10.52 2.66 4.89
C SER A 104 -9.48 3.30 5.79
N ALA A 105 -9.33 4.61 5.73
CA ALA A 105 -8.56 5.38 6.68
C ALA A 105 -9.46 6.40 7.37
N GLY A 106 -9.09 6.82 8.57
CA GLY A 106 -9.86 7.82 9.28
C GLY A 106 -9.14 8.33 10.52
N VAL A 107 -9.69 9.40 11.06
CA VAL A 107 -9.30 9.96 12.35
C VAL A 107 -10.58 10.18 13.15
N ASP A 108 -10.61 9.59 14.33
CA ASP A 108 -11.72 9.73 15.26
C ASP A 108 -11.33 10.70 16.39
N LYS A 109 -12.32 11.15 17.17
CA LYS A 109 -12.11 12.03 18.35
C LYS A 109 -11.34 13.33 18.07
N ILE A 110 -11.52 13.91 16.88
CA ILE A 110 -10.99 15.25 16.59
C ILE A 110 -11.71 16.25 17.50
N ASP A 111 -10.97 16.98 18.31
CA ASP A 111 -11.53 17.94 19.27
C ASP A 111 -12.05 19.21 18.56
N GLY A 112 -13.37 19.29 18.38
CA GLY A 112 -14.04 20.45 17.82
C GLY A 112 -14.10 21.59 18.84
N ARG A 113 -13.70 22.79 18.42
CA ARG A 113 -13.73 24.00 19.26
C ARG A 113 -14.38 25.17 18.54
N ASN A 114 -15.04 26.03 19.31
CA ASN A 114 -15.58 27.29 18.79
C ASN A 114 -14.51 28.40 18.76
N SER A 115 -14.88 29.59 18.29
CA SER A 115 -13.98 30.75 18.23
C SER A 115 -13.43 31.20 19.58
N SER A 116 -14.12 30.89 20.69
CA SER A 116 -13.65 31.15 22.05
C SER A 116 -12.78 30.01 22.63
N GLY A 117 -12.44 28.99 21.82
CA GLY A 117 -11.64 27.86 22.24
C GLY A 117 -12.36 26.84 23.14
N LYS A 118 -13.66 26.99 23.38
CA LYS A 118 -14.44 26.01 24.15
C LYS A 118 -14.73 24.79 23.29
N HIS A 119 -14.59 23.61 23.89
CA HIS A 119 -15.00 22.34 23.29
C HIS A 119 -16.46 22.42 22.84
N THR A 120 -16.74 21.90 21.66
CA THR A 120 -18.10 21.79 21.11
C THR A 120 -18.54 20.33 21.08
N GLN A 121 -17.82 19.51 20.31
CA GLN A 121 -18.06 18.09 20.16
C GLN A 121 -16.83 17.40 19.56
N TYR A 122 -16.83 16.07 19.59
CA TYR A 122 -15.86 15.28 18.85
C TYR A 122 -16.29 15.14 17.38
N LEU A 123 -15.34 15.27 16.47
CA LEU A 123 -15.51 15.08 15.05
C LEU A 123 -14.76 13.83 14.57
N SER A 124 -15.18 13.29 13.43
CA SER A 124 -14.51 12.17 12.77
C SER A 124 -14.45 12.40 11.27
N THR A 125 -13.37 11.96 10.64
CA THR A 125 -13.19 11.98 9.18
C THR A 125 -12.86 10.59 8.68
N SER A 126 -13.26 10.28 7.44
CA SER A 126 -12.89 9.00 6.82
C SER A 126 -12.67 9.10 5.32
N GLU A 127 -11.72 8.32 4.84
CA GLU A 127 -11.39 8.10 3.44
C GLU A 127 -11.58 6.62 3.11
N ASN A 128 -12.26 6.32 2.02
CA ASN A 128 -12.50 4.97 1.55
C ASN A 128 -12.08 4.84 0.08
N ALA A 129 -11.44 3.72 -0.24
CA ALA A 129 -11.18 3.28 -1.60
C ALA A 129 -11.70 1.86 -1.79
N PHE A 130 -12.59 1.67 -2.74
CA PHE A 130 -12.96 0.36 -3.26
C PHE A 130 -12.17 0.09 -4.53
N VAL A 131 -11.56 -1.08 -4.63
CA VAL A 131 -10.66 -1.45 -5.72
C VAL A 131 -11.20 -2.69 -6.41
N ILE A 132 -11.36 -2.62 -7.72
CA ILE A 132 -11.68 -3.77 -8.57
C ILE A 132 -10.46 -4.03 -9.43
N SER A 133 -9.95 -5.24 -9.40
CA SER A 133 -8.69 -5.62 -10.02
C SER A 133 -8.92 -6.71 -11.06
N PHE A 134 -8.34 -6.55 -12.23
CA PHE A 134 -8.29 -7.58 -13.26
C PHE A 134 -6.86 -7.71 -13.77
N ALA A 135 -6.41 -8.93 -13.96
CA ALA A 135 -5.09 -9.19 -14.52
C ALA A 135 -5.07 -10.46 -15.35
N GLN A 136 -4.20 -10.46 -16.36
CA GLN A 136 -4.05 -11.54 -17.32
C GLN A 136 -2.57 -11.88 -17.49
N ARG A 137 -2.26 -13.17 -17.45
CA ARG A 137 -0.96 -13.70 -17.83
C ARG A 137 -0.96 -13.99 -19.33
N PHE A 138 -0.27 -13.15 -20.10
CA PHE A 138 -0.14 -13.31 -21.56
C PHE A 138 0.90 -14.36 -21.93
N PHE A 139 1.99 -14.42 -21.17
CA PHE A 139 3.03 -15.45 -21.31
C PHE A 139 3.37 -16.02 -19.93
N PRO A 140 3.93 -17.23 -19.80
CA PRO A 140 4.34 -17.78 -18.51
C PRO A 140 5.25 -16.84 -17.69
N TRP A 141 5.98 -15.97 -18.38
CA TRP A 141 6.90 -14.99 -17.80
C TRP A 141 6.36 -13.55 -17.76
N LEU A 142 5.18 -13.23 -18.35
CA LEU A 142 4.64 -11.86 -18.44
C LEU A 142 3.16 -11.81 -18.08
N SER A 143 2.81 -10.89 -17.19
CA SER A 143 1.43 -10.52 -16.90
C SER A 143 1.25 -9.01 -16.89
N ILE A 144 0.01 -8.60 -17.17
CA ILE A 144 -0.44 -7.22 -17.13
C ILE A 144 -1.71 -7.19 -16.28
N GLY A 145 -1.91 -6.12 -15.52
CA GLY A 145 -3.10 -5.94 -14.72
C GLY A 145 -3.50 -4.49 -14.59
N MET A 146 -4.74 -4.28 -14.18
CA MET A 146 -5.33 -2.96 -13.96
C MET A 146 -6.17 -2.98 -12.68
N ASN A 147 -6.16 -1.85 -11.97
CA ASN A 147 -7.09 -1.57 -10.88
C ASN A 147 -8.01 -0.42 -11.26
N LEU A 148 -9.31 -0.55 -11.02
CA LEU A 148 -10.26 0.56 -10.97
C LEU A 148 -10.53 0.90 -9.50
N LYS A 149 -10.32 2.16 -9.13
CA LYS A 149 -10.53 2.68 -7.78
C LYS A 149 -11.75 3.57 -7.74
N ILE A 150 -12.64 3.35 -6.77
CA ILE A 150 -13.75 4.23 -6.43
C ILE A 150 -13.40 4.87 -5.09
N LEU A 151 -13.26 6.19 -5.08
CA LEU A 151 -12.71 6.95 -3.97
C LEU A 151 -13.81 7.80 -3.32
N GLN A 152 -13.83 7.83 -1.99
CA GLN A 152 -14.70 8.68 -1.20
C GLN A 152 -13.94 9.28 -0.02
N HIS A 153 -14.12 10.57 0.24
CA HIS A 153 -13.59 11.26 1.41
C HIS A 153 -14.71 12.04 2.08
N GLN A 154 -15.06 11.63 3.29
CA GLN A 154 -16.04 12.31 4.12
C GLN A 154 -15.31 13.27 5.06
N LEU A 155 -15.56 14.58 4.90
CA LEU A 155 -15.04 15.58 5.82
C LEU A 155 -15.91 15.70 7.09
N PRO A 156 -15.31 16.12 8.22
CA PRO A 156 -16.00 16.30 9.49
C PRO A 156 -16.86 17.58 9.47
N ILE A 157 -18.01 17.55 8.79
CA ILE A 157 -18.96 18.66 8.76
C ILE A 157 -20.33 18.13 9.19
N ASN A 158 -20.74 18.46 10.41
CA ASN A 158 -21.90 17.84 11.08
C ASN A 158 -23.27 18.26 10.56
N SER A 159 -23.33 19.23 9.64
CA SER A 159 -24.59 19.77 9.12
C SER A 159 -24.87 19.43 7.66
N ILE A 160 -23.85 19.02 6.89
CA ILE A 160 -23.96 18.84 5.43
C ILE A 160 -23.07 17.67 5.00
N ASP A 161 -23.66 16.71 4.27
CA ASP A 161 -22.94 15.62 3.60
C ASP A 161 -22.01 16.14 2.49
N LEU A 162 -20.89 16.75 2.87
CA LEU A 162 -19.81 17.10 1.96
C LEU A 162 -18.86 15.90 1.83
N ALA A 163 -19.11 15.09 0.82
CA ALA A 163 -18.24 13.98 0.44
C ALA A 163 -17.51 14.30 -0.88
N GLY A 164 -16.19 14.24 -0.84
CA GLY A 164 -15.37 14.19 -2.04
C GLY A 164 -15.51 12.81 -2.68
N LYS A 165 -15.82 12.75 -3.99
CA LYS A 165 -15.94 11.48 -4.73
C LYS A 165 -14.98 11.45 -5.90
N GLY A 166 -14.46 10.27 -6.21
CA GLY A 166 -13.39 10.13 -7.17
C GLY A 166 -13.34 8.78 -7.86
N ILE A 167 -12.68 8.74 -9.01
CA ILE A 167 -12.30 7.51 -9.70
C ILE A 167 -10.79 7.57 -9.95
N GLY A 168 -10.12 6.44 -9.86
CA GLY A 168 -8.70 6.29 -10.13
C GLY A 168 -8.40 5.00 -10.89
N VAL A 169 -7.27 4.95 -11.57
CA VAL A 169 -6.81 3.75 -12.28
C VAL A 169 -5.36 3.47 -11.93
N ASP A 170 -5.04 2.19 -11.72
CA ASP A 170 -3.65 1.72 -11.71
C ASP A 170 -3.40 0.78 -12.87
N PHE A 171 -2.17 0.79 -13.39
CA PHE A 171 -1.70 -0.19 -14.37
C PHE A 171 -0.44 -0.88 -13.85
N GLY A 172 -0.36 -2.19 -14.09
CA GLY A 172 0.72 -3.02 -13.62
C GLY A 172 1.27 -3.91 -14.74
N ILE A 173 2.58 -4.12 -14.73
CA ILE A 173 3.26 -5.13 -15.52
C ILE A 173 4.16 -5.92 -14.58
N ARG A 174 4.19 -7.24 -14.73
CA ARG A 174 5.14 -8.10 -14.01
C ARG A 174 5.80 -9.09 -14.96
N MET A 175 7.10 -9.26 -14.77
CA MET A 175 7.96 -10.15 -15.53
C MET A 175 8.74 -11.08 -14.61
N ASN A 176 8.69 -12.39 -14.88
CA ASN A 176 9.52 -13.39 -14.18
C ASN A 176 10.67 -13.80 -15.11
N THR A 177 11.91 -13.56 -14.69
CA THR A 177 13.09 -13.95 -15.49
C THR A 177 13.49 -15.40 -15.23
N LYS A 178 14.26 -16.00 -16.16
CA LYS A 178 14.75 -17.38 -16.02
C LYS A 178 15.73 -17.57 -14.85
N SER A 179 16.39 -16.51 -14.39
CA SER A 179 17.31 -16.56 -13.24
C SER A 179 16.60 -16.58 -11.89
N GLY A 180 15.27 -16.49 -11.86
CA GLY A 180 14.46 -16.40 -10.63
C GLY A 180 14.19 -14.97 -10.16
N ILE A 181 14.84 -13.96 -10.76
CA ILE A 181 14.60 -12.55 -10.47
C ILE A 181 13.23 -12.16 -11.04
N LYS A 182 12.43 -11.46 -10.23
CA LYS A 182 11.15 -10.90 -10.67
C LYS A 182 11.29 -9.39 -10.82
N LEU A 183 10.74 -8.85 -11.89
CA LEU A 183 10.72 -7.43 -12.20
C LEU A 183 9.27 -6.98 -12.35
N ALA A 184 8.97 -5.78 -11.93
CA ALA A 184 7.64 -5.23 -12.10
C ALA A 184 7.66 -3.72 -12.27
N LEU A 185 6.74 -3.24 -13.10
CA LEU A 185 6.43 -1.82 -13.28
C LEU A 185 4.99 -1.61 -12.80
N MET A 186 4.75 -0.50 -12.12
CA MET A 186 3.42 -0.09 -11.71
C MET A 186 3.24 1.42 -11.87
N VAL A 187 2.13 1.81 -12.48
CA VAL A 187 1.69 3.19 -12.60
C VAL A 187 0.47 3.34 -11.71
N GLN A 188 0.65 3.95 -10.54
CA GLN A 188 -0.35 4.16 -9.52
C GLN A 188 -1.07 5.48 -9.72
N ASP A 189 -2.37 5.49 -9.42
CA ASP A 189 -3.19 6.69 -9.28
C ASP A 189 -3.17 7.57 -10.55
N LEU A 190 -3.27 6.91 -11.71
CA LEU A 190 -3.43 7.58 -12.98
C LEU A 190 -4.81 8.24 -13.03
N ASN A 191 -4.82 9.57 -13.17
CA ASN A 191 -6.03 10.41 -13.19
C ASN A 191 -6.93 10.28 -11.94
N SER A 192 -6.38 9.79 -10.81
CA SER A 192 -7.07 9.76 -9.52
C SER A 192 -7.30 11.18 -9.00
N ARG A 193 -8.50 11.48 -8.51
CA ARG A 193 -8.86 12.78 -7.95
C ARG A 193 -10.07 12.70 -7.02
N TYR A 194 -10.20 13.63 -6.08
CA TYR A 194 -11.47 13.93 -5.44
C TYR A 194 -12.15 15.09 -6.14
N GLN A 195 -13.46 14.96 -6.36
CA GLN A 195 -14.33 16.04 -6.78
C GLN A 195 -15.26 16.41 -5.62
N TRP A 196 -15.17 17.67 -5.20
CA TRP A 196 -15.95 18.26 -4.12
C TRP A 196 -17.01 19.16 -4.72
N LYS A 197 -18.27 18.97 -4.32
CA LYS A 197 -19.39 19.86 -4.70
C LYS A 197 -19.80 20.69 -3.50
N THR A 198 -19.51 21.99 -3.55
CA THR A 198 -19.69 22.89 -2.40
C THR A 198 -20.96 23.73 -2.46
N ASP A 199 -21.86 23.44 -3.41
CA ASP A 199 -23.14 24.12 -3.66
C ASP A 199 -24.08 24.14 -2.46
N LYS A 200 -23.93 23.17 -1.56
CA LYS A 200 -24.73 23.09 -0.33
C LYS A 200 -24.20 23.99 0.80
N ILE A 201 -22.95 24.45 0.71
CA ILE A 201 -22.26 25.18 1.79
C ILE A 201 -22.14 26.68 1.46
N TYR A 202 -21.85 27.01 0.20
CA TYR A 202 -21.66 28.39 -0.23
C TYR A 202 -22.79 28.82 -1.15
N GLU A 203 -23.28 30.05 -1.00
CA GLU A 203 -24.27 30.68 -1.89
C GLU A 203 -23.82 30.67 -3.37
N ARG A 204 -22.51 30.65 -3.60
CA ARG A 204 -21.88 30.39 -4.90
C ARG A 204 -20.93 29.20 -4.82
N GLY A 205 -21.49 28.01 -4.70
CA GLY A 205 -20.73 26.77 -4.72
C GLY A 205 -19.86 26.62 -5.98
N LYS A 206 -18.75 25.91 -5.81
CA LYS A 206 -17.86 25.51 -6.89
C LYS A 206 -17.58 24.02 -6.83
N VAL A 207 -17.32 23.46 -8.01
CA VAL A 207 -16.70 22.15 -8.13
C VAL A 207 -15.19 22.34 -7.91
N TYR A 208 -14.69 21.83 -6.80
CA TYR A 208 -13.26 21.82 -6.50
C TYR A 208 -12.68 20.43 -6.78
N ILE A 209 -11.54 20.38 -7.46
CA ILE A 209 -10.87 19.13 -7.83
C ILE A 209 -9.55 19.05 -7.09
N ASP A 210 -9.35 17.93 -6.42
CA ASP A 210 -8.14 17.63 -5.68
C ASP A 210 -7.44 16.43 -6.34
N GLN A 211 -6.38 16.70 -7.09
CA GLN A 211 -5.68 15.73 -7.92
C GLN A 211 -4.69 14.91 -7.09
N PHE A 212 -4.71 13.58 -7.26
CA PHE A 212 -3.71 12.72 -6.63
C PHE A 212 -2.44 12.72 -7.48
N PRO A 213 -1.24 12.67 -6.86
CA PRO A 213 -0.02 12.43 -7.59
C PRO A 213 -0.04 11.03 -8.23
N THR A 214 0.39 10.97 -9.48
CA THR A 214 0.67 9.70 -10.16
C THR A 214 2.03 9.18 -9.70
N ILE A 215 2.12 7.88 -9.42
CA ILE A 215 3.36 7.24 -8.96
C ILE A 215 3.79 6.21 -9.98
N ILE A 216 5.03 6.30 -10.46
CA ILE A 216 5.62 5.24 -11.29
C ILE A 216 6.59 4.48 -10.42
N ARG A 217 6.40 3.16 -10.28
CA ARG A 217 7.19 2.28 -9.41
C ARG A 217 7.83 1.16 -10.21
N LEU A 218 9.10 0.90 -9.92
CA LEU A 218 9.90 -0.18 -10.46
C LEU A 218 10.34 -1.06 -9.29
N GLY A 219 9.90 -2.31 -9.27
CA GLY A 219 10.20 -3.24 -8.19
C GLY A 219 10.90 -4.49 -8.65
N THR A 220 11.68 -5.07 -7.74
CA THR A 220 12.27 -6.40 -7.91
C THR A 220 12.25 -7.20 -6.62
N ASN A 221 12.20 -8.51 -6.76
CA ASN A 221 12.45 -9.43 -5.66
C ASN A 221 13.26 -10.63 -6.15
N PHE A 222 14.01 -11.20 -5.20
CA PHE A 222 14.82 -12.39 -5.42
C PHE A 222 15.04 -13.12 -4.11
N ASP A 223 15.27 -14.43 -4.23
CA ASP A 223 15.57 -15.32 -3.12
C ASP A 223 17.07 -15.62 -3.07
N TYR A 224 17.66 -15.56 -1.88
CA TYR A 224 19.04 -15.94 -1.62
C TYR A 224 19.12 -16.79 -0.34
N LYS A 225 19.28 -18.12 -0.51
CA LYS A 225 19.22 -19.09 0.60
C LYS A 225 17.88 -18.97 1.35
N ASN A 226 17.93 -18.66 2.66
CA ASN A 226 16.75 -18.48 3.51
C ASN A 226 16.28 -17.02 3.58
N PHE A 227 16.88 -16.13 2.78
CA PHE A 227 16.51 -14.72 2.72
C PHE A 227 15.73 -14.43 1.45
N HIS A 228 14.57 -13.81 1.63
CA HIS A 228 13.78 -13.23 0.56
C HIS A 228 13.95 -11.71 0.61
N ILE A 229 14.36 -11.09 -0.51
CA ILE A 229 14.72 -9.67 -0.56
C ILE A 229 13.82 -8.96 -1.58
N VAL A 230 13.34 -7.78 -1.20
CA VAL A 230 12.56 -6.89 -2.06
C VAL A 230 13.23 -5.52 -2.16
N ALA A 231 13.14 -4.91 -3.33
CA ALA A 231 13.57 -3.53 -3.55
C ALA A 231 12.62 -2.83 -4.52
N ASP A 232 12.35 -1.56 -4.28
CA ASP A 232 11.45 -0.75 -5.10
C ASP A 232 11.94 0.70 -5.19
N PHE A 233 11.85 1.26 -6.38
CA PHE A 233 12.10 2.67 -6.67
C PHE A 233 10.83 3.28 -7.23
N GLY A 234 10.42 4.43 -6.70
CA GLY A 234 9.24 5.16 -7.14
C GLY A 234 9.52 6.61 -7.46
N ALA A 235 8.91 7.14 -8.50
CA ALA A 235 8.87 8.57 -8.82
C ALA A 235 7.44 9.09 -8.66
N LEU A 236 7.24 10.13 -7.84
CA LEU A 236 5.95 10.81 -7.69
C LEU A 236 5.92 12.03 -8.60
N SER A 237 4.86 12.16 -9.38
CA SER A 237 4.61 13.30 -10.26
C SER A 237 3.20 13.84 -10.03
N ASN A 238 3.04 15.15 -10.08
CA ASN A 238 1.74 15.80 -10.10
C ASN A 238 1.72 16.87 -11.18
N GLN A 239 0.73 16.84 -12.06
CA GLN A 239 0.55 17.80 -13.15
C GLN A 239 1.83 18.04 -13.99
N GLY A 240 2.60 16.99 -14.24
CA GLY A 240 3.83 17.04 -15.06
C GLY A 240 5.09 17.46 -14.30
N GLN A 241 5.01 17.81 -13.02
CA GLN A 241 6.17 18.10 -12.18
C GLN A 241 6.52 16.90 -11.29
N ILE A 242 7.79 16.49 -11.31
CA ILE A 242 8.29 15.46 -10.39
C ILE A 242 8.39 16.07 -8.99
N LEU A 243 7.63 15.52 -8.06
CA LEU A 243 7.58 15.96 -6.66
C LEU A 243 8.69 15.35 -5.82
N GLY A 244 9.17 14.16 -6.22
CA GLY A 244 10.31 13.50 -5.60
C GLY A 244 10.37 12.00 -5.89
N TYR A 245 11.35 11.36 -5.27
CA TYR A 245 11.62 9.93 -5.43
C TYR A 245 11.49 9.19 -4.10
N SER A 246 11.12 7.93 -4.18
CA SER A 246 11.04 7.02 -3.04
C SER A 246 11.89 5.78 -3.31
N PHE A 247 12.62 5.36 -2.30
CA PHE A 247 13.36 4.10 -2.31
C PHE A 247 12.86 3.24 -1.15
N ARG A 248 12.68 1.96 -1.42
CA ARG A 248 12.20 0.96 -0.46
C ARG A 248 13.02 -0.29 -0.59
N PHE A 249 13.40 -0.87 0.54
CA PHE A 249 14.18 -2.09 0.63
C PHE A 249 13.74 -2.90 1.84
N GLY A 250 13.65 -4.21 1.70
CA GLY A 250 13.25 -5.10 2.78
C GLY A 250 13.78 -6.51 2.63
N GLY A 251 13.89 -7.20 3.75
CA GLY A 251 14.31 -8.59 3.84
C GLY A 251 13.38 -9.40 4.74
N GLU A 252 13.15 -10.65 4.37
CA GLU A 252 12.42 -11.66 5.13
C GLU A 252 13.33 -12.88 5.31
N TYR A 253 13.52 -13.32 6.54
CA TYR A 253 14.25 -14.52 6.91
C TYR A 253 13.26 -15.60 7.35
N LYS A 254 13.32 -16.76 6.70
CA LYS A 254 12.45 -17.91 7.00
C LYS A 254 13.10 -18.83 8.03
N TYR A 255 12.43 -19.03 9.17
CA TYR A 255 12.85 -19.90 10.27
C TYR A 255 11.88 -21.07 10.46
N LEU A 256 12.42 -22.30 10.56
CA LEU A 256 11.66 -23.56 10.78
C LEU A 256 10.38 -23.69 9.94
N ASN A 257 10.45 -23.25 8.68
CA ASN A 257 9.39 -23.30 7.66
C ASN A 257 8.07 -22.55 7.89
N ASN A 258 7.78 -22.08 9.09
CA ASN A 258 6.50 -21.44 9.44
C ASN A 258 6.66 -20.07 10.11
N TYR A 259 7.87 -19.71 10.54
CA TYR A 259 8.14 -18.44 11.20
C TYR A 259 8.94 -17.53 10.27
N TYR A 260 8.60 -16.25 10.27
CA TYR A 260 9.25 -15.25 9.42
C TYR A 260 9.69 -14.08 10.28
N ILE A 261 10.92 -13.63 10.08
CA ILE A 261 11.46 -12.41 10.70
C ILE A 261 11.74 -11.42 9.58
N ARG A 262 11.29 -10.18 9.73
CA ARG A 262 11.31 -9.18 8.67
C ARG A 262 11.88 -7.87 9.17
N ALA A 263 12.62 -7.20 8.29
CA ALA A 263 13.08 -5.84 8.51
C ALA A 263 13.10 -5.09 7.18
N GLY A 264 12.90 -3.78 7.24
CA GLY A 264 12.84 -2.96 6.04
C GLY A 264 12.99 -1.48 6.32
N LEU A 265 13.29 -0.76 5.24
CA LEU A 265 13.38 0.68 5.18
C LEU A 265 12.56 1.14 3.98
N GLY A 266 11.56 1.97 4.22
CA GLY A 266 10.73 2.52 3.17
C GLY A 266 10.19 3.88 3.55
N ASN A 267 10.20 4.84 2.61
CA ASN A 267 9.75 6.21 2.86
C ASN A 267 10.38 6.84 4.13
N ARG A 268 11.68 6.58 4.35
CA ARG A 268 12.46 7.01 5.54
C ARG A 268 11.99 6.43 6.88
N ARG A 269 11.19 5.37 6.87
CA ARG A 269 10.71 4.69 8.07
C ARG A 269 11.36 3.32 8.16
N MET A 270 11.91 3.03 9.33
CA MET A 270 12.37 1.69 9.66
C MET A 270 11.20 0.87 10.19
N SER A 271 11.14 -0.38 9.77
CA SER A 271 10.07 -1.30 10.11
C SER A 271 10.66 -2.66 10.44
N VAL A 272 10.06 -3.33 11.42
CA VAL A 272 10.36 -4.73 11.74
C VAL A 272 9.05 -5.49 11.88
N GLY A 273 9.09 -6.79 11.67
CA GLY A 273 7.89 -7.60 11.80
C GLY A 273 8.17 -9.08 11.89
N VAL A 274 7.12 -9.81 12.27
CA VAL A 274 7.14 -11.25 12.36
C VAL A 274 5.92 -11.83 11.65
N GLY A 275 6.04 -13.06 11.18
CA GLY A 275 4.94 -13.79 10.53
C GLY A 275 4.89 -15.23 11.00
N LEU A 276 3.67 -15.78 11.03
CA LEU A 276 3.38 -17.16 11.36
C LEU A 276 2.42 -17.75 10.33
N ASP A 277 2.87 -18.81 9.66
CA ASP A 277 1.98 -19.68 8.88
C ASP A 277 1.38 -20.73 9.82
N TRP A 278 0.06 -20.91 9.74
CA TRP A 278 -0.69 -21.89 10.52
C TRP A 278 -1.75 -22.56 9.64
N SER A 279 -2.28 -23.68 10.10
CA SER A 279 -3.29 -24.47 9.38
C SER A 279 -4.61 -24.36 10.13
N LEU A 280 -5.66 -23.89 9.48
CA LEU A 280 -7.03 -23.84 10.00
C LEU A 280 -7.91 -24.90 9.34
N LEU A 281 -8.05 -24.87 8.00
CA LEU A 281 -8.85 -25.81 7.22
C LEU A 281 -7.97 -26.75 6.38
N ARG A 282 -6.89 -26.23 5.79
CA ARG A 282 -5.89 -26.96 5.01
C ARG A 282 -4.50 -26.66 5.51
N GLU A 283 -3.53 -27.47 5.11
CA GLU A 283 -2.14 -27.25 5.50
C GLU A 283 -1.64 -25.87 5.01
N LYS A 284 -1.22 -25.02 5.95
CA LYS A 284 -0.70 -23.65 5.72
C LYS A 284 -1.63 -22.73 4.92
N ASP A 285 -2.92 -22.81 5.21
CA ASP A 285 -3.92 -21.91 4.62
C ASP A 285 -4.02 -20.57 5.34
N GLY A 286 -3.64 -20.49 6.62
CA GLY A 286 -3.68 -19.29 7.44
C GLY A 286 -2.31 -18.62 7.59
N ARG A 287 -2.29 -17.29 7.55
CA ARG A 287 -1.12 -16.47 7.88
C ARG A 287 -1.51 -15.35 8.82
N LEU A 288 -0.71 -15.17 9.86
CA LEU A 288 -0.78 -14.03 10.77
C LEU A 288 0.55 -13.27 10.70
N ASP A 289 0.48 -11.99 10.37
CA ASP A 289 1.63 -11.10 10.30
C ASP A 289 1.46 -9.92 11.25
N TYR A 290 2.56 -9.54 11.90
CA TYR A 290 2.66 -8.35 12.72
C TYR A 290 3.81 -7.47 12.24
N ALA A 291 3.60 -6.14 12.22
CA ALA A 291 4.63 -5.17 11.95
C ALA A 291 4.61 -4.02 12.97
N PHE A 292 5.81 -3.59 13.33
CA PHE A 292 6.07 -2.40 14.11
C PHE A 292 6.78 -1.37 13.21
N VAL A 293 6.27 -0.14 13.21
CA VAL A 293 6.87 0.98 12.49
C VAL A 293 7.04 2.16 13.43
N TYR A 294 8.22 2.76 13.39
CA TYR A 294 8.47 4.00 14.09
C TYR A 294 8.17 5.19 13.15
N GLU A 295 7.21 6.03 13.53
CA GLU A 295 6.81 7.24 12.81
C GLU A 295 7.23 8.48 13.61
N ASN A 296 8.46 8.97 13.43
CA ASN A 296 8.88 10.24 14.04
C ASN A 296 8.18 11.44 13.34
N PRO A 297 7.51 12.38 14.05
CA PRO A 297 7.33 12.51 15.51
C PRO A 297 6.01 11.95 16.06
N ALA A 298 5.16 11.36 15.22
CA ALA A 298 3.81 10.91 15.60
C ALA A 298 3.80 9.79 16.66
N GLY A 299 4.81 8.91 16.68
CA GLY A 299 4.94 7.82 17.65
C GLY A 299 5.20 6.46 16.99
N ALA A 300 4.54 5.42 17.47
CA ALA A 300 4.66 4.06 16.96
C ALA A 300 3.35 3.57 16.34
N ALA A 301 3.47 2.83 15.24
CA ALA A 301 2.36 2.17 14.58
C ALA A 301 2.48 0.65 14.70
N HIS A 302 1.35 0.00 14.94
CA HIS A 302 1.23 -1.45 15.08
C HIS A 302 0.26 -1.98 14.02
N ILE A 303 0.72 -2.89 13.19
CA ILE A 303 -0.08 -3.43 12.09
C ILE A 303 -0.24 -4.93 12.28
N PHE A 304 -1.49 -5.40 12.18
CA PHE A 304 -1.84 -6.81 12.20
C PHE A 304 -2.49 -7.18 10.88
N THR A 305 -2.09 -8.31 10.31
CA THR A 305 -2.68 -8.83 9.08
C THR A 305 -2.98 -10.31 9.22
N TYR A 306 -4.19 -10.66 8.81
CA TYR A 306 -4.67 -12.03 8.69
C TYR A 306 -4.94 -12.32 7.23
N ALA A 307 -4.37 -13.39 6.69
CA ALA A 307 -4.63 -13.83 5.33
C ALA A 307 -4.97 -15.32 5.31
N PHE A 308 -5.97 -15.68 4.52
CA PHE A 308 -6.35 -17.07 4.29
C PHE A 308 -6.29 -17.40 2.81
N THR A 309 -5.81 -18.59 2.49
CA THR A 309 -5.62 -19.08 1.11
C THR A 309 -6.30 -20.44 0.94
N PHE A 310 -7.25 -20.57 0.00
CA PHE A 310 -8.09 -21.78 -0.16
C PHE A 310 -8.40 -22.15 -1.61
#